data_AF-A0A8J6B5Z0-F1
#
_entry.id   AF-A0A8J6B5Z0-F1
#
_cell.length_a   1.000
_cell.length_b   1.000
_cell.length_c   1.000
_cell.angle_alpha   90.00
_cell.angle_beta   90.00
_cell.angle_gamma   90.00
#
_symmetry.space_group_name_H-M   'P 1'
#
loop_
_entity.id
_entity.type
_entity.pdbx_description
1 polymer ?
#
loop_
_entity_poly.entity_id
_entity_poly.type
_entity_poly.pdbx_seq_one_letter_code
_entity_poly.pdbx_strand_id
1 'polypeptide(L)'
;MGVLTWRCADLSPLPRTSVLQIIPESMFTSLAKIIKLQTHDIIEVPTRLDKDKLRDYAQLGARYEVARLTHAISIFTEGILMMKTTLVGIIKVDPKQLLEDGIRKELVKRVALALHKGLIFNPRAK
;
A
#
# COMPACT_ATOMS: atom_id res chain seq x y z
N MET A 1 26.75 8.19 8.79
CA MET A 1 25.67 7.26 9.17
C MET A 1 24.92 6.84 7.90
N GLY A 2 25.07 5.57 7.52
CA GLY A 2 24.05 4.78 6.81
C GLY A 2 23.65 5.13 5.38
N VAL A 3 24.58 5.16 4.43
CA VAL A 3 24.26 5.11 2.99
C VAL A 3 23.79 3.67 2.69
N LEU A 4 22.51 3.49 2.38
CA LEU A 4 21.98 2.20 1.91
C LEU A 4 22.54 1.90 0.52
N THR A 5 23.60 1.09 0.51
CA THR A 5 24.21 0.47 -0.64
C THR A 5 23.32 -0.68 -1.13
N TRP A 6 22.43 -0.38 -2.07
CA TRP A 6 21.75 -1.43 -2.84
C TRP A 6 22.76 -2.04 -3.81
N ARG A 7 23.03 -3.33 -3.64
CA ARG A 7 24.00 -4.11 -4.41
C ARG A 7 23.62 -4.12 -5.90
N CYS A 8 24.47 -3.49 -6.71
CA CYS A 8 24.63 -3.79 -8.14
C CYS A 8 25.26 -5.18 -8.29
N ALA A 9 24.46 -6.24 -8.33
CA ALA A 9 24.86 -7.53 -8.90
C ALA A 9 23.59 -8.18 -9.47
N ASP A 10 23.61 -8.53 -10.75
CA ASP A 10 22.52 -9.09 -11.57
C ASP A 10 21.53 -8.15 -12.27
N LEU A 11 22.04 -7.11 -12.96
CA LEU A 11 21.28 -6.48 -14.04
C LEU A 11 21.68 -7.04 -15.41
N SER A 12 21.01 -8.12 -15.80
CA SER A 12 20.59 -8.32 -17.21
C SER A 12 19.58 -7.21 -17.60
N PRO A 13 19.24 -6.97 -18.88
CA PRO A 13 18.58 -5.73 -19.29
C PRO A 13 17.09 -5.74 -18.90
N LEU A 14 16.82 -5.43 -17.63
CA LEU A 14 15.45 -5.30 -17.13
C LEU A 14 14.90 -3.91 -17.54
N PRO A 15 13.70 -3.86 -18.14
CA PRO A 15 13.09 -2.60 -18.55
C PRO A 15 12.89 -1.69 -17.34
N ARG A 16 13.21 -0.41 -17.52
CA ARG A 16 13.31 0.68 -16.53
C ARG A 16 12.01 1.03 -15.75
N THR A 17 11.02 0.15 -15.67
CA THR A 17 9.72 0.38 -15.00
C THR A 17 9.57 -0.31 -13.64
N SER A 18 10.56 -1.05 -13.16
CA SER A 18 10.42 -1.94 -12.00
C SER A 18 10.22 -1.22 -10.66
N VAL A 19 10.94 -0.14 -10.37
CA VAL A 19 10.90 0.46 -9.02
C VAL A 19 9.63 1.28 -8.76
N LEU A 20 9.13 2.01 -9.76
CA LEU A 20 7.89 2.79 -9.63
C LEU A 20 6.63 1.92 -9.56
N GLN A 21 6.65 0.70 -10.11
CA GLN A 21 5.51 -0.23 -10.02
C GLN A 21 5.44 -0.96 -8.67
N ILE A 22 6.57 -1.10 -7.95
CA ILE A 22 6.61 -1.70 -6.61
C ILE A 22 5.91 -0.82 -5.56
N ILE A 23 5.92 0.51 -5.76
CA ILE A 23 5.34 1.47 -4.80
C ILE A 23 3.82 1.30 -4.68
N PRO A 24 3.01 1.35 -5.76
CA PRO A 24 1.58 1.09 -5.70
C PRO A 24 1.22 -0.25 -5.06
N GLU A 25 1.91 -1.34 -5.43
CA GLU A 25 1.64 -2.67 -4.86
C GLU A 25 1.89 -2.70 -3.34
N SER A 26 2.98 -2.07 -2.89
CA SER A 26 3.33 -1.94 -1.48
C SER A 26 2.30 -1.10 -0.72
N MET A 27 1.87 0.03 -1.29
CA MET A 27 0.85 0.91 -0.70
C MET A 27 -0.46 0.15 -0.48
N PHE A 28 -0.97 -0.51 -1.51
CA PHE A 28 -2.24 -1.23 -1.40
C PHE A 28 -2.13 -2.45 -0.47
N THR A 29 -0.95 -3.07 -0.34
CA THR A 29 -0.72 -4.15 0.63
C THR A 29 -0.77 -3.63 2.06
N SER A 30 -0.16 -2.47 2.33
CA SER A 30 -0.26 -1.79 3.63
C SER A 30 -1.69 -1.36 3.93
N LEU A 31 -2.42 -0.82 2.95
CA LEU A 31 -3.84 -0.46 3.09
C LEU A 31 -4.71 -1.67 3.45
N ALA A 32 -4.49 -2.82 2.81
CA ALA A 32 -5.23 -4.04 3.14
C ALA A 32 -5.00 -4.48 4.60
N LYS A 33 -3.77 -4.33 5.11
CA LYS A 33 -3.45 -4.60 6.52
C LYS A 33 -4.13 -3.59 7.46
N ILE A 34 -4.12 -2.30 7.12
CA ILE A 34 -4.82 -1.25 7.89
C ILE A 34 -6.31 -1.56 7.96
N ILE A 35 -6.94 -1.88 6.83
CA ILE A 35 -8.37 -2.21 6.78
C ILE A 35 -8.66 -3.41 7.69
N LYS A 36 -7.87 -4.48 7.60
CA LYS A 36 -8.03 -5.65 8.48
C LYS A 36 -7.96 -5.26 9.96
N LEU A 37 -6.92 -4.52 10.34
CA LEU A 37 -6.75 -4.06 11.73
C LEU A 37 -7.95 -3.24 12.21
N GLN A 38 -8.44 -2.30 11.39
CA GLN A 38 -9.55 -1.41 11.74
C GLN A 38 -10.91 -2.09 11.77
N THR A 39 -11.12 -3.17 11.00
CA THR A 39 -12.43 -3.80 10.85
C THR A 39 -12.60 -5.11 11.61
N HIS A 40 -11.50 -5.82 11.90
CA HIS A 40 -11.56 -7.14 12.53
C HIS A 40 -10.78 -7.20 13.85
N ASP A 41 -9.67 -6.46 13.98
CA ASP A 41 -8.76 -6.64 15.11
C ASP A 41 -8.96 -5.57 16.21
N ILE A 42 -9.31 -4.34 15.84
CA ILE A 42 -9.56 -3.24 16.78
C ILE A 42 -11.01 -3.27 17.23
N ILE A 43 -11.21 -3.56 18.51
CA ILE A 43 -12.50 -3.53 19.19
C ILE A 43 -12.96 -2.08 19.37
N GLU A 44 -14.20 -1.81 19.01
CA GLU A 44 -14.81 -0.50 19.23
C GLU A 44 -15.02 -0.22 20.73
N VAL A 45 -14.79 1.02 21.13
CA VAL A 45 -14.93 1.42 22.54
C VAL A 45 -16.42 1.60 22.86
N PRO A 46 -16.96 0.91 23.88
CA PRO A 46 -18.36 1.05 24.25
C PRO A 46 -18.65 2.44 24.82
N THR A 47 -19.92 2.84 24.80
CA THR A 47 -20.38 4.14 25.32
C THR A 47 -20.19 4.29 26.84
N ARG A 48 -20.07 3.18 27.57
CA ARG A 48 -19.74 3.15 29.00
C ARG A 48 -18.61 2.15 29.22
N LEU A 49 -17.56 2.58 29.91
CA LEU A 49 -16.35 1.80 30.14
C LEU A 49 -15.84 2.02 31.55
N ASP A 50 -15.60 0.93 32.27
CA ASP A 50 -15.02 0.97 33.61
C ASP A 50 -13.52 1.32 33.54
N LYS A 51 -13.02 2.01 34.57
CA LYS A 51 -11.64 2.53 34.59
C LYS A 51 -10.58 1.43 34.48
N ASP A 52 -10.83 0.29 35.11
CA ASP A 52 -9.96 -0.89 35.10
C ASP A 52 -9.81 -1.51 33.70
N LYS A 53 -10.83 -1.37 32.84
CA LYS A 53 -10.84 -1.88 31.46
C LYS A 53 -10.21 -0.92 30.44
N LEU A 54 -9.87 0.31 30.82
CA LEU A 54 -9.31 1.32 29.91
C LEU A 54 -8.08 0.82 29.16
N ARG A 55 -7.19 0.11 29.86
CA ARG A 55 -5.93 -0.39 29.28
C ARG A 55 -6.18 -1.44 28.20
N ASP A 56 -7.20 -2.27 28.38
CA ASP A 56 -7.53 -3.35 27.46
C ASP A 56 -8.14 -2.77 26.17
N TYR A 57 -9.04 -1.79 26.31
CA TYR A 57 -9.66 -1.08 25.17
C TYR A 57 -8.71 -0.11 24.45
N ALA A 58 -7.63 0.31 25.11
CA ALA A 58 -6.61 1.16 24.49
C ALA A 58 -5.97 0.47 23.26
N GLN A 59 -5.80 -0.86 23.29
CA GLN A 59 -5.34 -1.67 22.15
C GLN A 59 -4.09 -1.08 21.49
N LEU A 60 -3.13 -0.64 22.32
CA LEU A 60 -2.00 0.18 21.90
C LEU A 60 -1.16 -0.46 20.79
N GLY A 61 -0.99 -1.79 20.83
CA GLY A 61 -0.25 -2.52 19.79
C GLY A 61 -0.92 -2.42 18.41
N ALA A 62 -2.21 -2.73 18.32
CA ALA A 62 -2.94 -2.67 17.05
C ALA A 62 -3.02 -1.23 16.51
N ARG A 63 -3.27 -0.25 17.39
CA ARG A 63 -3.30 1.17 17.00
C ARG A 63 -1.94 1.70 16.57
N TYR A 64 -0.87 1.27 17.24
CA TYR A 64 0.49 1.59 16.83
C TYR A 64 0.80 1.01 15.44
N GLU A 65 0.39 -0.23 15.16
CA GLU A 65 0.62 -0.83 13.84
C GLU A 65 -0.12 -0.08 12.73
N VAL A 66 -1.35 0.37 12.96
CA VAL A 66 -2.08 1.25 12.03
C VAL A 66 -1.29 2.54 11.78
N ALA A 67 -0.80 3.19 12.84
CA ALA A 67 0.00 4.41 12.73
C ALA A 67 1.31 4.18 11.95
N ARG A 68 2.01 3.08 12.24
CA ARG A 68 3.25 2.67 11.58
C ARG A 68 3.05 2.42 10.08
N LEU A 69 1.99 1.70 9.71
CA LEU A 69 1.65 1.44 8.31
C LEU A 69 1.24 2.72 7.58
N THR A 70 0.48 3.60 8.23
CA THR A 70 0.05 4.89 7.67
C THR A 70 1.25 5.80 7.43
N HIS A 71 2.17 5.86 8.38
CA HIS A 71 3.41 6.62 8.25
C HIS A 71 4.29 6.07 7.12
N ALA A 72 4.43 4.74 7.00
CA ALA A 72 5.16 4.15 5.88
C ALA A 72 4.58 4.55 4.51
N ILE A 73 3.25 4.65 4.40
CA ILE A 73 2.59 5.16 3.18
C ILE A 73 2.92 6.65 2.96
N SER A 74 2.91 7.47 4.01
CA SER A 74 3.19 8.92 3.88
C SER A 74 4.60 9.17 3.34
N ILE A 75 5.60 8.41 3.82
CA ILE A 75 6.98 8.51 3.34
C ILE A 75 7.08 8.28 1.82
N PHE A 76 6.32 7.33 1.26
CA PHE A 76 6.28 7.15 -0.20
C PHE A 76 5.70 8.37 -0.91
N THR A 77 4.60 8.93 -0.40
CA THR A 77 3.97 10.11 -1.00
C THR A 77 4.86 11.35 -0.92
N GLU A 78 5.50 11.60 0.22
CA GLU A 78 6.45 12.69 0.42
C GLU A 78 7.66 12.53 -0.51
N GLY A 79 8.23 11.33 -0.57
CA GLY A 79 9.32 11.00 -1.46
C GLY A 79 9.01 11.34 -2.91
N ILE A 80 7.84 10.91 -3.41
CA ILE A 80 7.41 11.16 -4.79
C ILE A 80 7.10 12.64 -5.05
N LEU A 81 6.50 13.34 -4.09
CA LEU A 81 6.21 14.78 -4.21
C LEU A 81 7.49 15.62 -4.31
N MET A 82 8.58 15.20 -3.67
CA MET A 82 9.87 15.87 -3.73
C MET A 82 10.65 15.58 -5.03
N MET A 83 10.27 14.54 -5.78
CA MET A 83 10.97 14.18 -7.02
C MET A 83 10.68 15.20 -8.13
N LYS A 84 11.75 15.64 -8.79
CA LYS A 84 11.66 16.50 -9.98
C LYS A 84 11.38 15.66 -11.22
N THR A 85 10.68 16.24 -12.19
CA THR A 85 10.55 15.65 -13.52
C THR A 85 11.93 15.51 -14.16
N THR A 86 12.23 14.33 -14.69
CA THR A 86 13.53 14.02 -15.30
C THR A 86 13.39 13.58 -16.76
N LEU A 87 14.42 13.82 -17.57
CA LEU A 87 14.50 13.26 -18.92
C LEU A 87 15.21 11.90 -18.86
N VAL A 88 14.56 10.86 -19.39
CA VAL A 88 15.13 9.52 -19.55
C VAL A 88 15.24 9.25 -21.05
N GLY A 89 16.44 9.46 -21.60
CA GLY A 89 16.64 9.50 -23.05
C GLY A 89 15.90 10.68 -23.66
N ILE A 90 14.95 10.42 -24.56
CA ILE A 90 14.09 11.43 -25.21
C ILE A 90 12.74 11.64 -24.50
N ILE A 91 12.47 10.89 -23.42
CA ILE A 91 11.16 10.87 -22.77
C ILE A 91 11.22 11.69 -21.47
N LYS A 92 10.24 12.59 -21.30
CA LYS A 92 10.03 13.33 -20.06
C LYS A 92 9.24 12.45 -19.08
N VAL A 93 9.78 12.26 -17.89
CA VAL A 93 9.26 11.38 -16.84
C VAL A 93 8.78 12.24 -15.67
N ASP A 94 7.47 12.37 -15.52
CA ASP A 94 6.85 13.00 -14.36
C ASP A 94 6.53 11.94 -13.29
N PRO A 95 7.21 11.95 -12.12
CA PRO A 95 7.00 10.96 -11.07
C PRO A 95 5.58 11.00 -10.48
N LYS A 96 4.89 12.15 -10.52
CA LYS A 96 3.52 12.26 -10.03
C LYS A 96 2.55 11.53 -10.95
N GLN A 97 2.67 11.75 -12.26
CA GLN A 97 1.87 11.03 -13.26
C GLN A 97 2.14 9.52 -13.20
N LEU A 98 3.39 9.10 -13.06
CA LEU A 98 3.74 7.68 -12.97
C LEU A 98 3.16 7.01 -11.72
N LEU A 99 3.09 7.73 -10.59
CA LEU A 99 2.43 7.24 -9.40
C LEU A 99 0.92 7.08 -9.64
N GLU A 100 0.26 8.08 -10.22
CA GLU A 100 -1.17 8.03 -10.50
C GLU A 100 -1.52 6.86 -11.44
N ASP A 101 -0.76 6.70 -12.53
CA ASP A 101 -0.92 5.59 -13.46
C ASP A 101 -0.67 4.24 -12.78
N GLY A 102 0.34 4.17 -11.91
CA GLY A 102 0.64 3.00 -11.09
C GLY A 102 -0.50 2.62 -10.15
N ILE A 103 -1.07 3.60 -9.42
CA ILE A 103 -2.22 3.41 -8.54
C ILE A 103 -3.43 2.93 -9.33
N ARG A 104 -3.73 3.56 -10.47
CA ARG A 104 -4.85 3.18 -11.34
C ARG A 104 -4.71 1.74 -11.82
N LYS A 105 -3.53 1.37 -12.32
CA LYS A 105 -3.25 0.02 -12.82
C LYS A 105 -3.37 -1.04 -11.72
N GLU A 106 -2.82 -0.77 -10.54
CA GLU A 106 -2.90 -1.70 -9.40
C GLU A 106 -4.34 -1.85 -8.89
N LEU A 107 -5.11 -0.76 -8.86
CA LEU A 107 -6.54 -0.79 -8.51
C LEU A 107 -7.31 -1.69 -9.47
N VAL A 108 -7.16 -1.49 -10.79
CA VAL A 108 -7.82 -2.31 -11.81
C VAL A 108 -7.46 -3.78 -11.64
N LYS A 109 -6.17 -4.10 -11.44
CA LYS A 109 -5.70 -5.47 -11.20
C LYS A 109 -6.39 -6.11 -9.99
N ARG A 110 -6.49 -5.40 -8.86
CA ARG A 110 -7.12 -5.92 -7.63
C ARG A 110 -8.61 -6.10 -7.77
N VAL A 111 -9.30 -5.16 -8.40
CA VAL A 111 -10.75 -5.26 -8.68
C VAL A 111 -11.02 -6.43 -9.63
N ALA A 112 -10.28 -6.55 -10.72
CA ALA A 112 -10.42 -7.66 -11.67
C ALA A 112 -10.19 -9.01 -10.98
N LEU A 113 -9.16 -9.12 -10.12
CA LEU A 113 -8.90 -10.33 -9.34
C LEU A 113 -10.04 -10.65 -8.36
N ALA A 114 -10.58 -9.64 -7.67
CA ALA A 114 -11.69 -9.81 -6.75
C ALA A 114 -12.97 -10.26 -7.49
N LEU A 115 -13.27 -9.66 -8.64
CA LEU A 115 -14.40 -10.06 -9.49
C LEU A 115 -14.22 -11.48 -10.03
N HIS A 116 -13.04 -11.84 -10.51
CA HIS A 116 -12.75 -13.18 -11.00
C HIS A 116 -12.93 -14.25 -9.92
N LYS A 117 -12.57 -13.94 -8.67
CA LYS A 117 -12.77 -14.85 -7.52
C LYS A 117 -14.20 -14.87 -6.98
N GLY A 118 -14.89 -13.73 -7.04
CA GLY A 118 -16.23 -13.55 -6.46
C GLY A 118 -17.38 -13.95 -7.40
N LEU A 119 -17.21 -13.80 -8.71
CA LEU A 119 -18.21 -14.14 -9.71
C LEU A 119 -18.02 -15.59 -10.19
N ILE A 120 -18.44 -16.54 -9.36
CA ILE A 120 -18.51 -17.95 -9.74
C ILE A 120 -19.88 -18.19 -10.39
N PHE A 121 -19.90 -18.28 -11.71
CA PHE A 121 -21.12 -18.63 -12.44
C PHE A 121 -21.32 -20.15 -12.36
N ASN A 122 -22.40 -20.60 -11.70
CA ASN A 122 -22.75 -22.02 -11.67
C ASN A 122 -23.33 -22.41 -13.04
N PRO A 123 -22.66 -23.25 -13.85
CA PRO A 123 -23.16 -23.65 -15.17
C PRO A 123 -24.40 -24.56 -15.09
N ARG A 124 -24.79 -25.01 -13.90
CA ARG A 124 -25.97 -25.86 -13.66
C ARG A 124 -27.17 -25.12 -13.07
N ALA A 125 -27.11 -23.79 -12.93
CA ALA A 125 -28.28 -23.00 -12.57
C ALA A 125 -29.18 -22.89 -13.81
N LYS A 126 -30.02 -23.91 -14.03
CA LYS A 126 -31.09 -23.93 -15.03
C LYS A 126 -32.35 -24.45 -14.38
#